data_AF-A0A1Y5FE34-F1
#
_entry.id   AF-A0A1Y5FE34-F1
#
_cell.length_a   1.000
_cell.length_b   1.000
_cell.length_c   1.000
_cell.angle_alpha   90.00
_cell.angle_beta   90.00
_cell.angle_gamma   90.00
#
_symmetry.space_group_name_H-M   'P 1'
#
loop_
_entity.id
_entity.type
_entity.pdbx_description
1 polymer ?
#
loop_
_entity_poly.entity_id
_entity_poly.type
_entity_poly.pdbx_seq_one_letter_code
_entity_poly.pdbx_strand_id
1 'polypeptide(L)' 'MSPRMQIIKEENTLTLVGDFHEEGMPLSEAKEYFLNWMESYPQAVDDNYSFYFEDKAGNKTELKLQ' A
#
# COMPACT_ATOMS: atom_id res chain seq x y z
N MET A 1 6.07 -6.60 18.66
CA MET A 1 5.37 -5.40 18.15
C MET A 1 4.93 -5.74 16.74
N SER A 2 3.62 -5.71 16.45
CA SER A 2 3.16 -5.89 15.06
C SER A 2 3.62 -4.70 14.24
N PRO A 3 4.07 -4.91 12.99
CA PRO A 3 4.53 -3.81 12.15
C PRO A 3 3.40 -2.79 11.93
N ARG A 4 3.75 -1.49 11.91
CA ARG A 4 2.78 -0.40 11.72
C ARG A 4 2.13 -0.43 10.33
N MET A 5 2.79 -1.08 9.36
CA MET A 5 2.32 -1.30 8.00
C MET A 5 2.83 -2.64 7.48
N GLN A 6 2.06 -3.27 6.60
CA GLN A 6 2.42 -4.51 5.93
C GLN A 6 2.06 -4.41 4.45
N ILE A 7 2.95 -4.89 3.58
CA ILE A 7 2.64 -5.04 2.15
C ILE A 7 2.24 -6.48 1.91
N ILE A 8 1.05 -6.67 1.36
CA ILE A 8 0.51 -7.96 0.95
C ILE A 8 0.53 -8.00 -0.57
N LYS A 9 1.17 -9.03 -1.12
CA LYS A 9 1.25 -9.30 -2.56
C LYS A 9 0.48 -10.57 -2.87
N GLU A 10 -0.54 -10.46 -3.70
CA GLU A 10 -1.40 -11.57 -4.15
C GLU A 10 -1.59 -11.50 -5.66
N GLU A 11 -1.19 -12.54 -6.40
CA GLU A 11 -1.30 -12.65 -7.87
C GLU A 11 -0.95 -11.36 -8.65
N ASN A 12 -1.92 -10.46 -8.85
CA ASN A 12 -1.80 -9.19 -9.57
C ASN A 12 -2.22 -7.98 -8.70
N THR A 13 -2.08 -8.11 -7.39
CA THR A 13 -2.60 -7.18 -6.40
C THR A 13 -1.55 -6.90 -5.35
N LEU A 14 -1.31 -5.62 -5.09
CA LEU A 14 -0.39 -5.13 -4.07
C LEU A 14 -1.19 -4.25 -3.12
N THR A 15 -1.38 -4.72 -1.89
CA THR A 15 -2.15 -4.04 -0.86
C THR A 15 -1.22 -3.59 0.27
N LEU A 16 -1.12 -2.29 0.51
CA LEU A 16 -0.52 -1.75 1.72
C LEU A 16 -1.59 -1.75 2.82
N VAL A 17 -1.38 -2.55 3.85
CA VAL A 17 -2.24 -2.64 5.03
C VAL A 17 -1.63 -1.82 6.15
N GLY A 18 -2.40 -0.95 6.78
CA GLY A 18 -1.88 -0.08 7.82
C GLY A 18 -2.95 0.77 8.47
N ASP A 19 -2.50 1.77 9.22
CA ASP A 19 -3.37 2.62 10.01
C ASP A 19 -3.57 3.99 9.34
N PHE A 20 -4.34 4.01 8.24
CA PHE A 20 -4.45 5.17 7.35
C PHE A 20 -5.65 6.09 7.67
N HIS A 21 -5.63 6.72 8.83
CA HIS A 21 -6.72 7.59 9.30
C HIS A 21 -6.17 8.90 9.88
N GLU A 22 -7.03 9.87 10.22
CA GLU A 22 -6.63 11.22 10.66
C GLU A 22 -5.75 11.22 11.93
N GLU A 23 -5.93 10.26 12.84
CA GLU A 23 -5.07 10.06 14.02
C GLU A 23 -3.89 9.12 13.77
N GLY A 24 -3.87 8.46 12.60
CA GLY A 24 -2.85 7.52 12.16
C GLY A 24 -1.88 8.14 11.15
N MET A 25 -1.48 7.36 10.16
CA MET A 25 -0.65 7.83 9.06
C MET A 25 -1.54 8.48 7.98
N PRO A 26 -1.22 9.71 7.52
CA PRO A 26 -1.90 10.31 6.38
C PRO A 26 -1.78 9.44 5.12
N LEU A 27 -2.86 9.34 4.34
CA LEU A 27 -2.87 8.61 3.06
C LEU A 27 -1.78 9.10 2.09
N SER A 28 -1.40 10.38 2.14
CA SER A 28 -0.30 10.94 1.34
C SER A 28 1.05 10.33 1.72
N GLU A 29 1.33 10.20 3.01
CA GLU A 29 2.58 9.61 3.52
C GLU A 29 2.62 8.09 3.25
N ALA A 30 1.48 7.41 3.42
CA ALA A 30 1.33 6.01 3.05
C ALA A 30 1.57 5.78 1.54
N LYS A 31 1.09 6.69 0.70
CA LYS A 31 1.32 6.67 -0.74
C LYS A 31 2.80 6.86 -1.09
N GLU A 32 3.48 7.82 -0.47
CA GLU A 32 4.91 8.02 -0.67
C GLU A 32 5.73 6.80 -0.22
N TYR A 33 5.41 6.23 0.95
CA TYR A 33 6.05 5.00 1.43
C TYR A 33 5.88 3.86 0.42
N PHE A 34 4.66 3.71 -0.12
CA PHE A 34 4.36 2.65 -1.06
C PHE A 34 5.08 2.84 -2.40
N LEU A 35 5.11 4.06 -2.93
CA LEU A 35 5.88 4.42 -4.12
C LEU A 35 7.37 4.11 -3.95
N ASN A 36 7.97 4.56 -2.84
CA ASN A 36 9.37 4.31 -2.53
C ASN A 36 9.68 2.81 -2.41
N TRP A 37 8.76 2.03 -1.84
CA TRP A 37 8.91 0.58 -1.78
C TRP A 37 8.88 -0.04 -3.18
N MET A 38 7.96 0.37 -4.05
CA MET A 38 7.90 -0.12 -5.43
C MET A 38 9.18 0.21 -6.22
N GLU A 39 9.70 1.43 -6.06
CA GLU A 39 10.98 1.83 -6.66
C GLU A 39 12.17 1.00 -6.15
N SER A 40 12.12 0.55 -4.89
CA SER A 40 13.15 -0.30 -4.30
C SER A 40 13.07 -1.76 -4.77
N TYR A 41 11.90 -2.20 -5.25
CA TYR A 41 11.64 -3.58 -5.69
C TYR A 41 11.00 -3.63 -7.08
N PRO A 42 11.64 -3.08 -8.13
CA PRO A 42 11.04 -2.97 -9.46
C PRO A 42 10.71 -4.35 -10.06
N GLN A 43 11.50 -5.37 -9.78
CA GLN A 43 11.22 -6.76 -10.21
C GLN A 43 9.99 -7.40 -9.54
N ALA A 44 9.45 -6.78 -8.49
CA ALA A 44 8.28 -7.29 -7.77
C ALA A 44 6.97 -6.65 -8.24
N VAL A 45 7.06 -5.62 -9.09
CA VAL A 45 5.96 -4.76 -9.50
C VAL A 45 5.93 -4.70 -11.03
N ASP A 46 5.02 -5.47 -11.64
CA ASP A 46 4.74 -5.39 -13.08
C ASP A 46 3.59 -4.40 -13.34
N ASP A 47 3.46 -3.92 -14.59
CA ASP A 47 2.37 -3.03 -15.03
C ASP A 47 0.96 -3.63 -14.85
N ASN A 48 0.87 -4.93 -14.57
CA ASN A 48 -0.38 -5.64 -14.33
C ASN A 48 -0.85 -5.60 -12.87
N TYR A 49 -0.13 -4.94 -11.97
CA TYR A 49 -0.55 -4.87 -10.57
C TYR A 49 -1.58 -3.77 -10.32
N SER A 50 -2.65 -4.14 -9.64
CA SER A 50 -3.58 -3.20 -9.02
C SER A 50 -3.12 -2.88 -7.60
N PHE A 51 -3.09 -1.60 -7.28
CA PHE A 51 -2.55 -1.08 -6.03
C PHE A 51 -3.67 -0.67 -5.09
N TYR A 52 -3.57 -1.04 -3.82
CA TYR A 52 -4.59 -0.75 -2.83
C TYR A 52 -4.00 -0.32 -1.49
N PHE A 53 -4.73 0.54 -0.78
CA PHE A 53 -4.58 0.74 0.65
C PHE A 53 -5.71 0.03 1.36
N GLU A 54 -5.42 -0.65 2.46
CA GLU A 54 -6.42 -1.27 3.33
C GLU A 54 -6.16 -0.83 4.77
N ASP A 55 -7.15 -0.21 5.39
CA ASP A 55 -7.04 0.15 6.80
C ASP A 55 -7.33 -1.05 7.73
N LYS A 56 -7.06 -0.90 9.03
CA LYS A 56 -7.37 -1.95 10.02
C LYS A 56 -8.86 -2.26 10.16
N ALA A 57 -9.74 -1.39 9.69
CA ALA A 57 -11.19 -1.62 9.65
C ALA A 57 -11.61 -2.42 8.41
N GLY A 58 -10.67 -2.71 7.49
CA GLY A 58 -10.91 -3.44 6.24
C GLY A 58 -11.40 -2.55 5.09
N ASN A 59 -11.34 -1.22 5.23
CA ASN A 59 -11.71 -0.32 4.15
C ASN A 59 -10.59 -0.31 3.11
N LYS A 60 -10.91 -0.80 1.90
CA LYS A 60 -9.97 -0.92 0.79
C LYS A 60 -10.18 0.21 -0.22
N THR A 61 -9.09 0.92 -0.54
CA THR A 61 -9.07 2.04 -1.49
C THR A 61 -8.09 1.76 -2.61
N GLU A 62 -8.54 1.80 -3.86
CA GLU A 62 -7.69 1.62 -5.04
C GLU A 62 -6.81 2.86 -5.27
N LEU A 63 -5.52 2.63 -5.48
CA LEU A 63 -4.55 3.63 -5.87
C LEU A 63 -4.30 3.53 -7.38
N LYS A 64 -4.64 4.60 -8.11
CA LYS A 64 -4.22 4.74 -9.50
C LYS A 64 -2.85 5.41 -9.55
N LEU A 65 -1.85 4.67 -10.04
CA LEU A 65 -0.55 5.21 -10.41
C LEU A 65 -0.74 5.86 -11.79
N GLN A 66 -0.93 7.18 -11.81
CA GLN A 66 -0.97 7.97 -13.05
C GLN A 66 0.43 8.39 -13.47
#